data_AF-A0A080LU77-F1
#
_entry.id   AF-A0A080LU77-F1
#
_cell.length_a   1.000
_cell.length_b   1.000
_cell.length_c   1.000
_cell.angle_alpha   90.00
_cell.angle_beta   90.00
_cell.angle_gamma   90.00
#
_symmetry.space_group_name_H-M   'P 1'
#
loop_
_entity.id
_entity.type
_entity.pdbx_description
1 polymer ?
#
loop_
_entity_poly.entity_id
_entity_poly.type
_entity_poly.pdbx_seq_one_letter_code
_entity_poly.pdbx_strand_id
1 'polypeptide(L)'
;MTPLVDKLDSVIRNWDRVAQPIQVSMKSRGLEHDQSRRMALDVRSLGIDLFNEHQMLEQAERITHLLKDVFAELPDVVDKLEEDSVAIANLHKDRERAQKRADDWVREVTYEAQIGLVFKDTLKISPNGVEWKGSRVALDNVTGVGWGATRNSVNGVPTGTDYFIFWCDQYNVTRVQLNRENVYSTFIDKLWKAVGVRLLTEMLGGLREGKRYRFGDAILDDFGMELTKSHIFSADEKIKATWAELQIWSANGSLCIGKTNDKKAVLTLQYQGANNAHVLEAAIRTLFKTGNPRLSSILED
;
A
#
# COMPACT_ATOMS: atom_id res chain seq x y z
N MET A 1 17.09 -12.85 -27.69
CA MET A 1 15.81 -12.95 -28.42
C MET A 1 15.66 -11.92 -29.54
N THR A 2 16.18 -10.69 -29.40
CA THR A 2 16.25 -9.67 -30.48
C THR A 2 16.60 -10.23 -31.87
N PRO A 3 17.67 -11.04 -32.03
CA PRO A 3 18.05 -11.54 -33.36
C PRO A 3 17.06 -12.53 -34.01
N LEU A 4 16.12 -13.11 -33.25
CA LEU A 4 15.09 -13.98 -33.80
C LEU A 4 13.89 -13.18 -34.33
N VAL A 5 13.49 -12.12 -33.63
CA VAL A 5 12.45 -11.19 -34.11
C VAL A 5 12.93 -10.46 -35.36
N ASP A 6 14.21 -10.07 -35.42
CA ASP A 6 14.80 -9.44 -36.60
C ASP A 6 14.81 -10.39 -37.82
N LYS A 7 15.07 -11.69 -37.60
CA LYS A 7 14.96 -12.71 -38.65
C LYS A 7 13.52 -12.92 -39.10
N LEU A 8 12.58 -12.97 -38.15
CA LEU A 8 11.16 -13.10 -38.43
C LEU A 8 10.67 -11.93 -39.29
N ASP A 9 11.07 -10.71 -38.94
CA ASP A 9 10.83 -9.49 -39.72
C ASP A 9 11.32 -9.65 -41.17
N SER A 10 12.59 -10.03 -41.34
CA SER A 10 13.16 -10.25 -42.67
C SER A 10 12.39 -11.30 -43.49
N VAL A 11 11.99 -12.42 -42.88
CA VAL A 11 11.24 -13.50 -43.56
C VAL A 11 9.85 -13.01 -43.96
N ILE A 12 9.14 -12.33 -43.07
CA ILE A 12 7.78 -11.83 -43.32
C ILE A 12 7.79 -10.77 -44.42
N ARG A 13 8.75 -9.83 -44.42
CA ARG A 13 8.88 -8.82 -45.48
C ARG A 13 9.25 -9.44 -46.84
N ASN A 14 10.04 -10.51 -46.85
CA ASN A 14 10.34 -11.22 -48.09
C ASN A 14 9.12 -11.95 -48.65
N TRP A 15 8.31 -12.56 -47.78
CA TRP A 15 7.03 -13.13 -48.19
C TRP A 15 6.11 -12.06 -48.79
N ASP A 16 6.00 -10.91 -48.14
CA ASP A 16 5.15 -9.81 -48.59
C ASP A 16 5.49 -9.36 -50.01
N ARG A 17 6.77 -9.18 -50.34
CA ARG A 17 7.21 -8.81 -51.70
C ARG A 17 6.69 -9.74 -52.80
N VAL A 18 6.50 -11.03 -52.47
CA VAL A 18 5.98 -12.03 -53.41
C VAL A 18 4.46 -12.07 -53.40
N ALA A 19 3.85 -11.98 -52.21
CA ALA A 19 2.41 -12.14 -52.03
C ALA A 19 1.61 -10.87 -52.32
N GLN A 20 2.19 -9.67 -52.16
CA GLN A 20 1.48 -8.39 -52.24
C GLN A 20 0.76 -8.18 -53.59
N PRO A 21 1.35 -8.45 -54.77
CA PRO A 21 0.63 -8.29 -56.04
C PRO A 21 -0.62 -9.18 -56.13
N ILE A 22 -0.56 -10.39 -55.54
CA ILE A 22 -1.68 -11.33 -55.47
C ILE A 22 -2.75 -10.79 -54.52
N GLN A 23 -2.36 -10.31 -53.33
CA GLN A 23 -3.27 -9.73 -52.34
C GLN A 23 -4.03 -8.53 -52.91
N VAL A 24 -3.35 -7.60 -53.59
CA VAL A 24 -3.96 -6.44 -54.25
C VAL A 24 -4.94 -6.87 -55.35
N SER A 25 -4.57 -7.86 -56.15
CA SER A 25 -5.45 -8.40 -57.20
C SER A 25 -6.68 -9.13 -56.64
N MET A 26 -6.57 -9.80 -55.49
CA MET A 26 -7.70 -10.49 -54.86
C MET A 26 -8.63 -9.49 -54.18
N LYS A 27 -8.07 -8.50 -53.48
CA LYS A 27 -8.82 -7.40 -52.84
C LYS A 27 -9.67 -6.64 -53.83
N SER A 28 -9.15 -6.33 -55.03
CA SER A 28 -9.92 -5.64 -56.09
C SER A 28 -11.12 -6.46 -56.60
N ARG A 29 -11.12 -7.77 -56.37
CA ARG A 29 -12.21 -8.71 -56.70
C ARG A 29 -13.11 -9.02 -55.50
N GLY A 30 -12.87 -8.40 -54.34
CA GLY A 30 -13.57 -8.70 -53.10
C GLY A 30 -13.25 -10.09 -52.53
N LEU A 31 -12.10 -10.67 -52.87
CA LEU A 31 -11.63 -11.97 -52.39
C LEU A 31 -10.47 -11.78 -51.40
N GLU A 32 -10.40 -12.64 -50.37
CA GLU A 32 -9.31 -12.65 -49.40
C GLU A 32 -8.21 -13.66 -49.76
N HIS A 33 -6.97 -13.36 -49.39
CA HIS A 33 -5.85 -14.29 -49.55
C HIS A 33 -5.61 -15.09 -48.26
N ASP A 34 -6.25 -16.26 -48.15
CA ASP A 34 -6.25 -17.12 -46.96
C ASP A 34 -4.86 -17.43 -46.40
N GLN A 35 -3.85 -17.62 -47.27
CA GLN A 35 -2.49 -17.92 -46.83
C GLN A 35 -1.84 -16.73 -46.10
N SER A 36 -1.99 -15.51 -46.63
CA SER A 36 -1.49 -14.31 -45.96
C SER A 36 -2.23 -14.07 -44.66
N ARG A 37 -3.54 -14.28 -44.66
CA ARG A 37 -4.37 -14.15 -43.47
C ARG A 37 -3.94 -15.10 -42.36
N ARG A 38 -3.78 -16.39 -42.67
CA ARG A 38 -3.31 -17.39 -41.70
C ARG A 38 -1.93 -17.04 -41.15
N MET A 39 -1.00 -16.66 -42.02
CA MET A 39 0.34 -16.27 -41.59
C MET A 39 0.32 -15.07 -40.65
N ALA A 40 -0.48 -14.04 -40.95
CA ALA A 40 -0.63 -12.88 -40.08
C ALA A 40 -1.17 -13.27 -38.70
N LEU A 41 -2.18 -14.15 -38.64
CA LEU A 41 -2.75 -14.64 -37.39
C LEU A 41 -1.78 -15.49 -36.57
N ASP A 42 -1.00 -16.37 -37.21
CA ASP A 42 0.00 -17.21 -36.54
C ASP A 42 1.10 -16.35 -35.90
N VAL A 43 1.57 -15.32 -36.62
CA VAL A 43 2.58 -14.38 -36.10
C VAL A 43 1.99 -13.47 -35.02
N ARG A 44 0.72 -13.05 -35.15
CA ARG A 44 0.01 -12.31 -34.09
C ARG A 44 -0.08 -13.14 -32.81
N SER A 45 -0.44 -14.42 -32.91
CA SER A 45 -0.48 -15.34 -31.77
C SER A 45 0.88 -15.43 -31.07
N LEU A 46 1.99 -15.50 -31.82
CA LEU A 46 3.33 -15.44 -31.23
C LEU A 46 3.56 -14.15 -30.43
N GLY A 47 3.14 -12.99 -30.95
CA GLY A 47 3.24 -11.71 -30.23
C GLY A 47 2.47 -11.73 -28.91
N ILE A 48 1.26 -12.30 -28.92
CA ILE A 48 0.42 -12.46 -27.72
C ILE A 48 1.09 -13.41 -26.72
N ASP A 49 1.59 -14.56 -27.17
CA ASP A 49 2.27 -15.55 -26.32
C ASP A 49 3.52 -14.98 -25.67
N LEU A 50 4.34 -14.22 -26.43
CA LEU A 50 5.52 -13.55 -25.90
C LEU A 50 5.17 -12.59 -24.76
N PHE A 51 4.05 -11.86 -24.87
CA PHE A 51 3.62 -11.00 -23.77
C PHE A 51 3.05 -11.80 -22.59
N ASN A 52 2.10 -12.70 -22.84
CA ASN A 52 1.38 -13.39 -21.78
C ASN A 52 2.29 -14.33 -20.98
N GLU A 53 3.11 -15.12 -21.67
CA GLU A 53 3.94 -16.16 -21.03
C GLU A 53 5.32 -15.65 -20.61
N HIS A 54 5.81 -14.56 -21.23
CA HIS A 54 7.19 -14.10 -21.05
C HIS A 54 7.32 -12.61 -20.71
N GLN A 55 6.22 -11.86 -20.57
CA GLN A 55 6.21 -10.43 -20.24
C GLN A 55 7.00 -9.55 -21.23
N MET A 56 7.13 -10.03 -22.48
CA MET A 56 7.92 -9.40 -23.54
C MET A 56 7.12 -8.37 -24.35
N LEU A 57 6.65 -7.33 -23.65
CA LEU A 57 5.77 -6.30 -24.21
C LEU A 57 6.38 -5.57 -25.41
N GLU A 58 7.68 -5.25 -25.38
CA GLU A 58 8.38 -4.57 -26.48
C GLU A 58 8.41 -5.44 -27.75
N GLN A 59 8.54 -6.76 -27.60
CA GLN A 59 8.58 -7.68 -28.72
C GLN A 59 7.19 -7.91 -29.30
N ALA A 60 6.15 -7.98 -28.45
CA ALA A 60 4.77 -7.98 -28.88
C ALA A 60 4.44 -6.72 -29.70
N GLU A 61 4.84 -5.55 -29.22
CA GLU A 61 4.68 -4.27 -29.94
C GLU A 61 5.38 -4.25 -31.29
N ARG A 62 6.63 -4.72 -31.36
CA ARG A 62 7.39 -4.82 -32.61
C ARG A 62 6.69 -5.74 -33.61
N ILE A 63 6.17 -6.88 -33.15
CA ILE A 63 5.43 -7.82 -34.00
C ILE A 63 4.14 -7.17 -34.50
N THR A 64 3.36 -6.51 -33.65
CA THR A 64 2.13 -5.81 -34.05
C THR A 64 2.40 -4.73 -35.10
N HIS A 65 3.46 -3.92 -34.92
CA HIS A 65 3.85 -2.92 -35.93
C HIS A 65 4.27 -3.55 -37.26
N LEU A 66 5.09 -4.60 -37.21
CA LEU A 66 5.49 -5.33 -38.43
C LEU A 66 4.27 -5.88 -39.19
N LEU A 67 3.31 -6.46 -38.47
CA LEU A 67 2.11 -7.01 -39.09
C LEU A 67 1.23 -5.91 -39.70
N LYS A 68 1.15 -4.74 -39.07
CA LYS A 68 0.44 -3.57 -39.63
C LYS A 68 1.07 -3.08 -40.93
N ASP A 69 2.40 -3.06 -41.00
CA ASP A 69 3.13 -2.66 -42.21
C ASP A 69 2.88 -3.65 -43.35
N VAL A 70 2.99 -4.95 -43.05
CA VAL A 70 3.04 -6.01 -44.06
C VAL A 70 1.66 -6.46 -44.53
N PHE A 71 0.65 -6.44 -43.65
CA PHE A 71 -0.68 -6.99 -43.95
C PHE A 71 -1.77 -5.92 -44.06
N ALA A 72 -1.41 -4.69 -44.44
CA ALA A 72 -2.34 -3.56 -44.60
C ALA A 72 -3.48 -3.83 -45.60
N GLU A 73 -3.33 -4.82 -46.49
CA GLU A 73 -4.33 -5.17 -47.49
C GLU A 73 -5.44 -6.12 -46.98
N LEU A 74 -5.32 -6.63 -45.74
CA LEU A 74 -6.26 -7.57 -45.13
C LEU A 74 -7.12 -6.90 -44.05
N PRO A 75 -8.38 -6.50 -44.34
CA PRO A 75 -9.19 -5.68 -43.43
C PRO A 75 -9.40 -6.31 -42.05
N ASP A 76 -9.72 -7.61 -41.99
CA ASP A 76 -10.00 -8.30 -40.72
C ASP A 76 -8.76 -8.46 -39.82
N VAL A 77 -7.57 -8.50 -40.42
CA VAL A 77 -6.29 -8.50 -39.71
C VAL A 77 -5.97 -7.10 -39.22
N VAL A 78 -6.18 -6.07 -40.05
CA VAL A 78 -5.94 -4.67 -39.69
C VAL A 78 -6.78 -4.28 -38.46
N ASP A 79 -8.08 -4.59 -38.45
CA ASP A 79 -8.96 -4.29 -37.32
C ASP A 79 -8.43 -4.86 -35.99
N LYS A 80 -8.01 -6.15 -36.00
CA LYS A 80 -7.43 -6.81 -34.83
C LYS A 80 -6.11 -6.20 -34.39
N LEU A 81 -5.26 -5.81 -35.33
CA LEU A 81 -3.97 -5.20 -35.01
C LEU A 81 -4.14 -3.77 -34.48
N GLU A 82 -5.20 -3.06 -34.88
CA GLU A 82 -5.57 -1.78 -34.27
C GLU A 82 -5.98 -1.97 -32.81
N GLU A 83 -6.86 -2.93 -32.51
CA GLU A 83 -7.21 -3.31 -31.14
C GLU A 83 -5.96 -3.67 -30.32
N ASP A 84 -5.08 -4.52 -30.86
CA ASP A 84 -3.84 -4.91 -30.19
C ASP A 84 -2.93 -3.70 -29.90
N SER A 85 -2.81 -2.77 -30.86
CA SER A 85 -1.99 -1.57 -30.68
C SER A 85 -2.52 -0.68 -29.56
N VAL A 86 -3.85 -0.55 -29.47
CA VAL A 86 -4.50 0.18 -28.37
C VAL A 86 -4.26 -0.53 -27.04
N ALA A 87 -4.38 -1.86 -26.99
CA ALA A 87 -4.11 -2.64 -25.80
C ALA A 87 -2.66 -2.49 -25.33
N ILE A 88 -1.69 -2.59 -26.25
CA ILE A 88 -0.26 -2.42 -25.97
C ILE A 88 0.04 -1.01 -25.46
N ALA A 89 -0.54 0.03 -26.09
CA ALA A 89 -0.35 1.41 -25.63
C ALA A 89 -0.92 1.63 -24.22
N ASN A 90 -2.04 0.98 -23.87
CA ASN A 90 -2.58 1.03 -22.52
C ASN A 90 -1.66 0.30 -21.52
N LEU A 91 -1.11 -0.86 -21.88
CA LEU A 91 -0.15 -1.60 -21.04
C LEU A 91 1.11 -0.77 -20.73
N HIS A 92 1.66 -0.06 -21.72
CA HIS A 92 2.78 0.86 -21.49
C HIS A 92 2.42 1.98 -20.52
N LYS A 93 1.27 2.64 -20.72
CA LYS A 93 0.78 3.69 -19.79
C LYS A 93 0.59 3.15 -18.37
N ASP A 94 0.07 1.94 -18.23
CA ASP A 94 -0.14 1.34 -16.92
C ASP A 94 1.19 0.98 -16.25
N ARG A 95 2.18 0.52 -17.02
CA ARG A 95 3.55 0.30 -16.53
C ARG A 95 4.22 1.60 -16.09
N GLU A 96 4.12 2.65 -16.87
CA GLU A 96 4.64 3.98 -16.52
C GLU A 96 3.97 4.53 -15.26
N ARG A 97 2.65 4.41 -15.16
CA ARG A 97 1.89 4.81 -13.96
C ARG A 97 2.32 3.99 -12.75
N ALA A 98 2.48 2.68 -12.88
CA ALA A 98 2.92 1.81 -11.80
C ALA A 98 4.34 2.18 -11.33
N GLN A 99 5.25 2.42 -12.26
CA GLN A 99 6.61 2.86 -11.96
C GLN A 99 6.60 4.22 -11.25
N LYS A 100 5.86 5.19 -11.77
CA LYS A 100 5.74 6.51 -11.15
C LYS A 100 5.18 6.42 -9.73
N ARG A 101 4.13 5.62 -9.52
CA ARG A 101 3.58 5.37 -8.18
C ARG A 101 4.61 4.74 -7.25
N ALA A 102 5.40 3.78 -7.74
CA ALA A 102 6.46 3.17 -6.95
C ALA A 102 7.56 4.18 -6.57
N ASP A 103 7.98 5.03 -7.52
CA ASP A 103 8.98 6.08 -7.28
C ASP A 103 8.47 7.16 -6.31
N ASP A 104 7.21 7.58 -6.50
CA ASP A 104 6.54 8.53 -5.62
C ASP A 104 6.43 7.95 -4.20
N TRP A 105 6.04 6.68 -4.07
CA TRP A 105 6.03 5.97 -2.78
C TRP A 105 7.40 5.97 -2.11
N VAL A 106 8.47 5.62 -2.84
CA VAL A 106 9.85 5.63 -2.31
C VAL A 106 10.21 7.00 -1.73
N ARG A 107 9.91 8.08 -2.46
CA ARG A 107 10.15 9.47 -1.99
C ARG A 107 9.26 9.82 -0.80
N GLU A 108 8.03 9.36 -0.81
CA GLU A 108 7.04 9.63 0.23
C GLU A 108 7.36 8.94 1.55
N VAL A 109 8.03 7.79 1.57
CA VAL A 109 8.38 7.09 2.81
C VAL A 109 9.84 7.24 3.22
N THR A 110 10.75 7.57 2.30
CA THR A 110 12.18 7.64 2.64
C THR A 110 12.50 8.88 3.47
N TYR A 111 13.14 8.68 4.61
CA TYR A 111 13.67 9.74 5.45
C TYR A 111 14.83 9.24 6.31
N GLU A 112 15.81 10.10 6.55
CA GLU A 112 17.00 9.79 7.35
C GLU A 112 17.43 11.02 8.16
N ALA A 113 17.77 10.81 9.44
CA ALA A 113 18.25 11.86 10.32
C ALA A 113 19.29 11.32 11.30
N GLN A 114 20.32 12.12 11.56
CA GLN A 114 21.28 11.88 12.63
C GLN A 114 20.77 12.45 13.96
N ILE A 115 20.83 11.64 15.02
CA ILE A 115 20.39 11.95 16.37
C ILE A 115 21.59 11.84 17.32
N GLY A 116 21.83 12.90 18.11
CA GLY A 116 22.98 13.00 19.02
C GLY A 116 23.92 14.17 18.68
N LEU A 117 24.74 14.59 19.65
CA LEU A 117 25.64 15.74 19.52
C LEU A 117 27.08 15.32 19.16
N VAL A 118 27.62 14.28 19.81
CA VAL A 118 29.02 13.83 19.67
C VAL A 118 29.09 12.47 18.98
N PHE A 119 28.34 11.50 19.48
CA PHE A 119 28.10 10.21 18.81
C PHE A 119 26.70 10.26 18.22
N LYS A 120 26.63 10.20 16.89
CA LYS A 120 25.37 10.33 16.15
C LYS A 120 24.90 8.96 15.73
N ASP A 121 23.70 8.59 16.19
CA ASP A 121 22.98 7.44 15.69
C ASP A 121 22.08 7.86 14.53
N THR A 122 21.93 6.99 13.53
CA THR A 122 21.05 7.24 12.39
C THR A 122 19.67 6.65 12.67
N LEU A 123 18.65 7.51 12.57
CA LEU A 123 17.25 7.14 12.48
C LEU A 123 16.84 7.16 11.01
N LYS A 124 16.31 6.05 10.50
CA LYS A 124 16.00 5.90 9.08
C LYS A 124 14.70 5.13 8.84
N ILE A 125 13.99 5.52 7.80
CA ILE A 125 12.85 4.78 7.25
C ILE A 125 12.93 4.83 5.73
N SER A 126 12.62 3.71 5.08
CA SER A 126 12.66 3.53 3.62
C SER A 126 11.81 2.31 3.25
N PRO A 127 11.61 2.00 1.95
CA PRO A 127 10.93 0.77 1.54
C PRO A 127 11.56 -0.51 2.12
N ASN A 128 12.84 -0.48 2.45
CA ASN A 128 13.56 -1.62 3.02
C ASN A 128 13.31 -1.83 4.51
N GLY A 129 12.67 -0.89 5.21
CA GLY A 129 12.41 -0.99 6.64
C GLY A 129 12.61 0.28 7.45
N VAL A 130 12.34 0.16 8.74
CA VAL A 130 12.58 1.15 9.79
C VAL A 130 13.84 0.75 10.55
N GLU A 131 14.76 1.70 10.76
CA GLU A 131 16.10 1.43 11.29
C GLU A 131 16.50 2.43 12.37
N TRP A 132 17.13 1.92 13.43
CA TRP A 132 17.70 2.69 14.52
C TRP A 132 18.97 2.01 15.06
N LYS A 133 20.06 2.79 15.19
CA LYS A 133 21.37 2.31 15.66
C LYS A 133 21.87 1.06 14.93
N GLY A 134 21.63 0.99 13.62
CA GLY A 134 22.01 -0.14 12.77
C GLY A 134 21.12 -1.39 12.88
N SER A 135 20.11 -1.39 13.76
CA SER A 135 19.09 -2.45 13.80
C SER A 135 17.93 -2.08 12.88
N ARG A 136 17.59 -2.97 11.93
CA ARG A 136 16.54 -2.77 10.94
C ARG A 136 15.41 -3.78 11.10
N VAL A 137 14.18 -3.30 11.02
CA VAL A 137 12.97 -4.11 10.90
C VAL A 137 12.34 -3.83 9.54
N ALA A 138 12.13 -4.88 8.73
CA ALA A 138 11.40 -4.76 7.45
C ALA A 138 9.98 -4.21 7.70
N LEU A 139 9.46 -3.38 6.79
CA LEU A 139 8.16 -2.71 7.00
C LEU A 139 7.03 -3.71 7.27
N ASP A 140 7.01 -4.84 6.56
CA ASP A 140 6.00 -5.90 6.70
C ASP A 140 6.10 -6.66 8.03
N ASN A 141 7.26 -6.66 8.66
CA ASN A 141 7.48 -7.32 9.95
C ASN A 141 7.12 -6.42 11.14
N VAL A 142 6.84 -5.14 10.93
CA VAL A 142 6.40 -4.24 12.01
C VAL A 142 4.98 -4.64 12.42
N THR A 143 4.79 -5.05 13.66
CA THR A 143 3.49 -5.44 14.23
C THR A 143 2.85 -4.34 15.07
N GLY A 144 3.63 -3.33 15.45
CA GLY A 144 3.09 -2.20 16.18
C GLY A 144 3.96 -0.97 16.19
N VAL A 145 3.31 0.18 16.38
CA VAL A 145 3.94 1.50 16.42
C VAL A 145 3.34 2.35 17.54
N GLY A 146 4.10 3.35 17.99
CA GLY A 146 3.59 4.42 18.83
C GLY A 146 4.58 5.56 18.98
N TRP A 147 4.08 6.71 19.44
CA TRP A 147 4.87 7.92 19.58
C TRP A 147 4.19 8.92 20.51
N GLY A 148 4.96 9.84 21.09
CA GLY A 148 4.42 10.93 21.89
C GLY A 148 5.51 11.90 22.34
N ALA A 149 5.12 12.87 23.16
CA ALA A 149 6.03 13.89 23.66
C ALA A 149 5.82 14.20 25.14
N THR A 150 6.88 14.57 25.83
CA THR A 150 6.88 14.99 27.24
C THR A 150 7.50 16.38 27.31
N ARG A 151 6.72 17.36 27.77
CA ARG A 151 7.20 18.72 27.98
C ARG A 151 7.85 18.81 29.36
N ASN A 152 9.10 19.23 29.39
CA ASN A 152 9.88 19.34 30.61
C ASN A 152 9.82 20.77 31.17
N SER A 153 9.81 20.87 32.49
CA SER A 153 9.94 22.16 33.19
C SER A 153 10.71 22.00 34.49
N VAL A 154 11.45 23.04 34.86
CA VAL A 154 12.15 23.13 36.15
C VAL A 154 11.65 24.39 36.84
N ASN A 155 11.07 24.26 38.04
CA ASN A 155 10.46 25.36 38.79
C ASN A 155 9.45 26.18 37.95
N GLY A 156 8.67 25.51 37.09
CA GLY A 156 7.69 26.15 36.21
C GLY A 156 8.26 26.78 34.94
N VAL A 157 9.58 26.79 34.74
CA VAL A 157 10.24 27.28 33.52
C VAL A 157 10.37 26.12 32.52
N PRO A 158 9.83 26.23 31.29
CA PRO A 158 9.99 25.19 30.27
C PRO A 158 11.46 24.96 29.91
N THR A 159 11.92 23.71 29.94
CA THR A 159 13.32 23.33 29.62
C THR A 159 13.45 22.58 28.29
N GLY A 160 12.34 22.33 27.61
CA GLY A 160 12.30 21.67 26.31
C GLY A 160 11.24 20.57 26.26
N THR A 161 11.25 19.81 25.18
CA THR A 161 10.33 18.69 24.95
C THR A 161 11.15 17.48 24.51
N ASP A 162 10.93 16.35 25.19
CA ASP A 162 11.40 15.05 24.74
C ASP A 162 10.34 14.40 23.86
N TYR A 163 10.76 13.86 22.73
CA TYR A 163 9.92 13.13 21.79
C TYR A 163 10.31 11.66 21.79
N PHE A 164 9.29 10.80 21.75
CA PHE A 164 9.42 9.35 21.82
C PHE A 164 8.77 8.73 20.60
N ILE A 165 9.46 7.77 19.99
CA ILE A 165 8.95 6.96 18.88
C ILE A 165 9.31 5.51 19.20
N PHE A 166 8.41 4.58 18.95
CA PHE A 166 8.72 3.16 19.01
C PHE A 166 8.03 2.40 17.88
N TRP A 167 8.63 1.27 17.54
CA TRP A 167 8.04 0.23 16.72
C TRP A 167 8.44 -1.14 17.28
N CYS A 168 7.62 -2.15 17.01
CA CYS A 168 7.91 -3.52 17.39
C CYS A 168 7.69 -4.50 16.24
N ASP A 169 8.45 -5.59 16.28
CA ASP A 169 8.17 -6.82 15.55
C ASP A 169 7.63 -7.88 16.53
N GLN A 170 7.56 -9.14 16.09
CA GLN A 170 7.07 -10.25 16.91
C GLN A 170 7.88 -10.47 18.21
N TYR A 171 9.15 -10.06 18.25
CA TYR A 171 10.10 -10.41 19.31
C TYR A 171 10.67 -9.19 20.05
N ASN A 172 10.77 -8.05 19.38
CA ASN A 172 11.56 -6.91 19.84
C ASN A 172 10.77 -5.60 19.77
N VAL A 173 11.08 -4.69 20.69
CA VAL A 173 10.61 -3.31 20.66
C VAL A 173 11.79 -2.37 20.54
N THR A 174 11.80 -1.56 19.48
CA THR A 174 12.80 -0.51 19.26
C THR A 174 12.22 0.82 19.76
N ARG A 175 12.99 1.56 20.57
CA ARG A 175 12.60 2.86 21.11
C ARG A 175 13.63 3.93 20.77
N VAL A 176 13.12 5.09 20.39
CA VAL A 176 13.89 6.29 20.03
C VAL A 176 13.42 7.43 20.90
N GLN A 177 14.37 8.11 21.55
CA GLN A 177 14.14 9.38 22.23
C GLN A 177 14.97 10.46 21.53
N LEU A 178 14.36 11.62 21.27
CA LEU A 178 15.01 12.75 20.63
C LEU A 178 14.38 14.08 21.06
N ASN A 179 15.09 15.19 20.90
CA ASN A 179 14.65 16.53 21.31
C ASN A 179 14.49 17.51 20.12
N ARG A 180 14.38 16.97 18.90
CA ARG A 180 14.26 17.73 17.65
C ARG A 180 12.88 17.54 17.04
N GLU A 181 11.99 18.50 17.25
CA GLU A 181 10.59 18.44 16.80
C GLU A 181 10.45 18.18 15.30
N ASN A 182 11.28 18.80 14.46
CA ASN A 182 11.21 18.62 13.01
C ASN A 182 11.57 17.20 12.56
N VAL A 183 12.54 16.55 13.23
CA VAL A 183 12.89 15.16 12.99
C VAL A 183 11.76 14.25 13.44
N TYR A 184 11.22 14.51 14.63
CA TYR A 184 10.08 13.77 15.17
C TYR A 184 8.87 13.81 14.24
N SER A 185 8.39 15.01 13.91
CA SER A 185 7.16 15.21 13.13
C SER A 185 7.28 14.62 11.73
N THR A 186 8.42 14.82 11.08
CA THR A 186 8.68 14.22 9.76
C THR A 186 8.71 12.70 9.87
N PHE A 187 9.43 12.14 10.84
CA PHE A 187 9.56 10.69 10.95
C PHE A 187 8.22 10.00 11.23
N ILE A 188 7.39 10.53 12.13
CA ILE A 188 6.09 9.90 12.44
C ILE A 188 5.11 9.97 11.25
N ASP A 189 5.15 11.02 10.43
CA ASP A 189 4.36 11.10 9.19
C ASP A 189 4.77 9.99 8.22
N LYS A 190 6.09 9.80 8.04
CA LYS A 190 6.64 8.73 7.20
C LYS A 190 6.31 7.35 7.75
N LEU A 191 6.40 7.16 9.06
CA LEU A 191 6.07 5.90 9.74
C LEU A 191 4.58 5.57 9.61
N TRP A 192 3.70 6.56 9.73
CA TRP A 192 2.26 6.38 9.53
C TRP A 192 1.93 5.92 8.12
N LYS A 193 2.50 6.59 7.10
CA LYS A 193 2.32 6.21 5.70
C LYS A 193 2.84 4.79 5.44
N ALA A 194 4.06 4.50 5.85
CA ALA A 194 4.74 3.24 5.57
C ALA A 194 4.14 2.03 6.31
N VAL A 195 3.63 2.22 7.53
CA VAL A 195 3.24 1.12 8.42
C VAL A 195 1.87 1.33 9.05
N GLY A 196 1.55 2.55 9.49
CA GLY A 196 0.29 2.84 10.20
C GLY A 196 -0.97 2.49 9.42
N VAL A 197 -1.01 2.83 8.13
CA VAL A 197 -2.14 2.50 7.23
C VAL A 197 -2.29 0.99 7.07
N ARG A 198 -1.18 0.26 6.86
CA ARG A 198 -1.20 -1.21 6.76
C ARG A 198 -1.75 -1.85 8.04
N LEU A 199 -1.23 -1.45 9.21
CA LEU A 199 -1.68 -1.97 10.50
C LEU A 199 -3.17 -1.68 10.76
N LEU A 200 -3.66 -0.50 10.35
CA LEU A 200 -5.07 -0.16 10.39
C LEU A 200 -5.90 -1.12 9.52
N THR A 201 -5.52 -1.28 8.24
CA THR A 201 -6.22 -2.18 7.31
C THR A 201 -6.22 -3.63 7.77
N GLU A 202 -5.09 -4.12 8.29
CA GLU A 202 -4.97 -5.48 8.85
C GLU A 202 -5.88 -5.67 10.07
N MET A 203 -5.89 -4.70 10.99
CA MET A 203 -6.75 -4.73 12.16
C MET A 203 -8.23 -4.82 11.73
N LEU A 204 -8.67 -3.92 10.85
CA LEU A 204 -10.04 -3.88 10.32
C LEU A 204 -10.42 -5.16 9.56
N GLY A 205 -9.51 -5.68 8.73
CA GLY A 205 -9.71 -6.93 8.00
C GLY A 205 -9.90 -8.11 8.95
N GLY A 206 -9.08 -8.18 10.00
CA GLY A 206 -9.24 -9.19 11.04
C GLY A 206 -10.54 -9.04 11.85
N LEU A 207 -10.98 -7.81 12.15
CA LEU A 207 -12.28 -7.58 12.81
C LEU A 207 -13.44 -8.09 11.96
N ARG A 208 -13.41 -7.84 10.65
CA ARG A 208 -14.39 -8.37 9.67
C ARG A 208 -14.44 -9.89 9.66
N GLU A 209 -13.30 -10.54 9.87
CA GLU A 209 -13.18 -12.01 10.00
C GLU A 209 -13.57 -12.53 11.40
N GLY A 210 -13.97 -11.66 12.33
CA GLY A 210 -14.37 -12.01 13.69
C GLY A 210 -13.20 -12.12 14.69
N LYS A 211 -11.98 -11.70 14.32
CA LYS A 211 -10.85 -11.61 15.27
C LYS A 211 -11.16 -10.57 16.35
N ARG A 212 -10.54 -10.76 17.51
CA ARG A 212 -10.57 -9.81 18.63
C ARG A 212 -9.17 -9.33 18.94
N TYR A 213 -9.05 -8.06 19.29
CA TYR A 213 -7.77 -7.44 19.62
C TYR A 213 -7.76 -6.99 21.07
N ARG A 214 -6.61 -7.09 21.73
CA ARG A 214 -6.44 -6.65 23.12
C ARG A 214 -5.69 -5.33 23.15
N PHE A 215 -6.22 -4.37 23.89
CA PHE A 215 -5.56 -3.11 24.19
C PHE A 215 -5.58 -2.89 25.71
N GLY A 216 -4.42 -3.01 26.35
CA GLY A 216 -4.37 -3.10 27.81
C GLY A 216 -5.16 -4.31 28.30
N ASP A 217 -6.15 -4.04 29.15
CA ASP A 217 -7.08 -5.02 29.70
C ASP A 217 -8.43 -5.08 28.95
N ALA A 218 -8.63 -4.20 27.96
CA ALA A 218 -9.83 -4.15 27.14
C ALA A 218 -9.73 -5.10 25.93
N ILE A 219 -10.89 -5.58 25.49
CA ILE A 219 -11.02 -6.40 24.28
C ILE A 219 -11.84 -5.65 23.25
N LEU A 220 -11.29 -5.48 22.07
CA LEU A 220 -11.93 -4.91 20.89
C LEU A 220 -12.53 -6.05 20.05
N ASP A 221 -13.79 -5.89 19.68
CA ASP A 221 -14.43 -6.63 18.58
C ASP A 221 -15.00 -5.63 17.55
N ASP A 222 -15.59 -6.14 16.47
CA ASP A 222 -16.06 -5.28 15.38
C ASP A 222 -17.20 -4.34 15.82
N PHE A 223 -17.94 -4.67 16.88
CA PHE A 223 -19.15 -3.97 17.32
C PHE A 223 -18.92 -3.02 18.52
N GLY A 224 -17.74 -3.05 19.12
CA GLY A 224 -17.38 -2.19 20.25
C GLY A 224 -16.24 -2.73 21.09
N MET A 225 -16.28 -2.42 22.38
CA MET A 225 -15.23 -2.81 23.33
C MET A 225 -15.79 -3.39 24.62
N GLU A 226 -15.09 -4.38 25.16
CA GLU A 226 -15.22 -4.81 26.54
C GLU A 226 -14.22 -4.03 27.40
N LEU A 227 -14.73 -3.13 28.23
CA LEU A 227 -13.96 -2.28 29.14
C LEU A 227 -13.93 -2.89 30.54
N THR A 228 -12.88 -2.59 31.30
CA THR A 228 -12.84 -2.88 32.74
C THR A 228 -13.42 -1.71 33.51
N LYS A 229 -14.32 -2.02 34.44
CA LYS A 229 -14.83 -1.09 35.42
C LYS A 229 -14.16 -1.35 36.76
N SER A 230 -13.44 -0.36 37.26
CA SER A 230 -12.72 -0.46 38.53
C SER A 230 -13.64 -0.26 39.74
N HIS A 231 -13.51 -1.11 40.75
CA HIS A 231 -14.23 -0.98 42.02
C HIS A 231 -13.28 -0.78 43.21
N ILE A 232 -13.70 0.01 44.21
CA ILE A 232 -12.86 0.32 45.39
C ILE A 232 -12.89 -0.82 46.43
N PHE A 233 -14.00 -1.58 46.50
CA PHE A 233 -14.25 -2.59 47.53
C PHE A 233 -14.75 -3.94 46.98
N SER A 234 -14.69 -4.14 45.66
CA SER A 234 -15.07 -5.40 45.01
C SER A 234 -14.15 -5.67 43.83
N ALA A 235 -14.22 -6.88 43.26
CA ALA A 235 -13.51 -7.20 42.04
C ALA A 235 -13.96 -6.30 40.89
N ASP A 236 -13.05 -6.09 39.94
CA ASP A 236 -13.33 -5.35 38.72
C ASP A 236 -14.32 -6.10 37.83
N GLU A 237 -15.19 -5.34 37.17
CA GLU A 237 -16.26 -5.87 36.32
C GLU A 237 -15.92 -5.63 34.83
N LYS A 238 -16.17 -6.62 33.98
CA LYS A 238 -16.07 -6.47 32.51
C LYS A 238 -17.40 -5.99 31.96
N ILE A 239 -17.39 -4.84 31.28
CA ILE A 239 -18.58 -4.22 30.69
C ILE A 239 -18.40 -4.14 29.17
N LYS A 240 -19.32 -4.76 28.44
CA LYS A 240 -19.42 -4.56 27.00
C LYS A 240 -20.12 -3.22 26.70
N ALA A 241 -19.55 -2.48 25.76
CA ALA A 241 -20.11 -1.24 25.24
C ALA A 241 -20.01 -1.24 23.71
N THR A 242 -21.12 -0.92 23.06
CA THR A 242 -21.18 -0.71 21.61
C THR A 242 -20.54 0.61 21.23
N TRP A 243 -20.21 0.81 19.93
CA TRP A 243 -19.68 2.10 19.46
C TRP A 243 -20.54 3.31 19.80
N ALA A 244 -21.88 3.15 19.81
CA ALA A 244 -22.81 4.22 20.17
C ALA A 244 -22.80 4.55 21.68
N GLU A 245 -22.32 3.64 22.53
CA GLU A 245 -22.21 3.84 23.98
C GLU A 245 -20.82 4.34 24.41
N LEU A 246 -19.89 4.50 23.46
CA LEU A 246 -18.50 4.87 23.71
C LEU A 246 -18.22 6.32 23.32
N GLN A 247 -17.29 6.92 24.05
CA GLN A 247 -16.68 8.21 23.72
C GLN A 247 -15.15 8.08 23.81
N ILE A 248 -14.45 8.90 23.04
CA ILE A 248 -12.98 8.97 23.09
C ILE A 248 -12.50 10.41 23.30
N TRP A 249 -11.40 10.56 24.04
CA TRP A 249 -10.72 11.83 24.24
C TRP A 249 -9.22 11.59 24.45
N SER A 250 -8.44 12.67 24.43
CA SER A 250 -7.01 12.62 24.75
C SER A 250 -6.76 13.36 26.05
N ALA A 251 -6.06 12.75 26.99
CA ALA A 251 -5.68 13.38 28.26
C ALA A 251 -4.30 12.90 28.70
N ASN A 252 -3.44 13.81 29.16
CA ASN A 252 -2.12 13.51 29.71
C ASN A 252 -1.29 12.55 28.84
N GLY A 253 -1.23 12.81 27.52
CA GLY A 253 -0.45 11.98 26.59
C GLY A 253 -1.00 10.57 26.39
N SER A 254 -2.29 10.36 26.65
CA SER A 254 -2.97 9.08 26.48
C SER A 254 -4.25 9.21 25.64
N LEU A 255 -4.57 8.16 24.89
CA LEU A 255 -5.89 7.91 24.36
C LEU A 255 -6.76 7.36 25.48
N CYS A 256 -7.91 7.98 25.71
CA CYS A 256 -8.91 7.50 26.64
C CYS A 256 -10.18 7.09 25.88
N ILE A 257 -10.72 5.92 26.22
CA ILE A 257 -11.96 5.38 25.67
C ILE A 257 -12.86 5.01 26.85
N GLY A 258 -14.07 5.55 26.91
CA GLY A 258 -14.95 5.33 28.06
C GLY A 258 -16.42 5.18 27.67
N LYS A 259 -17.19 4.52 28.53
CA LYS A 259 -18.64 4.43 28.37
C LYS A 259 -19.29 5.77 28.73
N THR A 260 -20.17 6.29 27.88
CA THR A 260 -20.75 7.64 28.04
C THR A 260 -21.53 7.80 29.35
N ASN A 261 -22.18 6.73 29.81
CA ASN A 261 -23.02 6.73 31.02
C ASN A 261 -22.34 6.06 32.23
N ASP A 262 -21.06 5.67 32.15
CA ASP A 262 -20.34 5.07 33.27
C ASP A 262 -18.87 5.52 33.30
N LYS A 263 -18.59 6.52 34.15
CA LYS A 263 -17.25 7.13 34.28
C LYS A 263 -16.17 6.18 34.83
N LYS A 264 -16.55 5.01 35.35
CA LYS A 264 -15.60 4.03 35.89
C LYS A 264 -15.19 2.97 34.87
N ALA A 265 -15.92 2.85 33.76
CA ALA A 265 -15.59 1.97 32.65
C ALA A 265 -14.77 2.76 31.62
N VAL A 266 -13.45 2.78 31.79
CA VAL A 266 -12.54 3.58 30.96
C VAL A 266 -11.25 2.79 30.69
N LEU A 267 -10.88 2.71 29.41
CA LEU A 267 -9.54 2.32 28.97
C LEU A 267 -8.67 3.56 28.80
N THR A 268 -7.43 3.51 29.28
CA THR A 268 -6.41 4.55 29.04
C THR A 268 -5.16 3.93 28.45
N LEU A 269 -4.73 4.41 27.28
CA LEU A 269 -3.57 3.94 26.54
C LEU A 269 -2.57 5.09 26.36
N GLN A 270 -1.40 4.98 26.97
CA GLN A 270 -0.35 5.98 26.78
C GLN A 270 0.18 5.93 25.35
N TYR A 271 0.18 7.06 24.64
CA TYR A 271 0.67 7.12 23.25
C TYR A 271 2.14 6.71 23.11
N GLN A 272 2.93 6.93 24.17
CA GLN A 272 4.36 6.58 24.22
C GLN A 272 4.64 5.11 24.56
N GLY A 273 3.64 4.35 25.02
CA GLY A 273 3.86 3.00 25.58
C GLY A 273 2.90 1.92 25.10
N ALA A 274 1.70 2.28 24.64
CA ALA A 274 0.70 1.34 24.17
C ALA A 274 0.83 1.13 22.66
N ASN A 275 1.10 -0.12 22.26
CA ASN A 275 1.16 -0.51 20.85
C ASN A 275 -0.14 -0.11 20.14
N ASN A 276 -0.01 0.55 18.99
CA ASN A 276 -1.10 0.85 18.07
C ASN A 276 -2.22 1.72 18.67
N ALA A 277 -1.97 2.47 19.74
CA ALA A 277 -2.95 3.42 20.28
C ALA A 277 -3.41 4.44 19.22
N HIS A 278 -2.47 4.99 18.44
CA HIS A 278 -2.77 5.90 17.33
C HIS A 278 -3.58 5.23 16.21
N VAL A 279 -3.29 3.96 15.91
CA VAL A 279 -4.03 3.17 14.90
C VAL A 279 -5.47 2.94 15.35
N LEU A 280 -5.66 2.54 16.61
CA LEU A 280 -6.98 2.37 17.21
C LEU A 280 -7.77 3.69 17.21
N GLU A 281 -7.14 4.78 17.66
CA GLU A 281 -7.76 6.09 17.66
C GLU A 281 -8.21 6.53 16.27
N ALA A 282 -7.35 6.37 15.26
CA ALA A 282 -7.67 6.71 13.88
C ALA A 282 -8.89 5.92 13.38
N ALA A 283 -8.96 4.61 13.66
CA ALA A 283 -10.10 3.78 13.31
C ALA A 283 -11.39 4.28 13.98
N ILE A 284 -11.38 4.49 15.30
CA ILE A 284 -12.58 4.92 16.04
C ILE A 284 -13.04 6.31 15.60
N ARG A 285 -12.10 7.26 15.41
CA ARG A 285 -12.43 8.60 14.90
C ARG A 285 -13.05 8.56 13.51
N THR A 286 -12.62 7.62 12.67
CA THR A 286 -13.18 7.43 11.33
C THR A 286 -14.59 6.86 11.42
N LEU A 287 -14.79 5.84 12.25
CA LEU A 287 -16.11 5.26 12.49
C LEU A 287 -17.12 6.29 13.01
N PHE A 288 -16.72 7.12 13.96
CA PHE A 288 -17.62 8.12 14.56
C PHE A 288 -18.09 9.19 13.56
N LYS A 289 -17.39 9.37 12.43
CA LYS A 289 -17.86 10.24 11.34
C LYS A 289 -18.97 9.60 10.52
N THR A 290 -18.99 8.27 10.40
CA THR A 290 -19.96 7.54 9.58
C THR A 290 -21.15 7.04 10.40
N GLY A 291 -20.96 6.80 11.70
CA GLY A 291 -22.01 6.29 12.60
C GLY A 291 -22.34 4.81 12.39
N ASN A 292 -21.50 4.08 11.64
CA ASN A 292 -21.71 2.66 11.39
C ASN A 292 -21.59 1.82 12.68
N PRO A 293 -22.30 0.68 12.77
CA PRO A 293 -22.26 -0.19 13.94
C PRO A 293 -21.06 -1.15 13.98
N ARG A 294 -20.27 -1.20 12.89
CA ARG A 294 -19.11 -2.09 12.71
C ARG A 294 -17.87 -1.26 12.42
N LEU A 295 -16.78 -1.49 13.14
CA LEU A 295 -15.53 -0.77 12.91
C LEU A 295 -14.94 -1.08 11.53
N SER A 296 -15.07 -2.34 11.08
CA SER A 296 -14.58 -2.79 9.78
C SER A 296 -15.32 -2.21 8.58
N SER A 297 -16.47 -1.55 8.78
CA SER A 297 -17.20 -0.90 7.66
C SER A 297 -16.37 0.21 7.01
N ILE A 298 -15.31 0.70 7.68
CA ILE A 298 -14.33 1.63 7.11
C ILE A 298 -13.66 1.06 5.84
N LEU A 299 -13.61 -0.27 5.67
CA LEU A 299 -13.09 -0.90 4.44
C LEU A 299 -14.11 -0.94 3.29
N GLU A 300 -15.37 -0.58 3.55
CA GLU A 300 -16.47 -0.57 2.58
C GLU A 300 -16.64 0.82 1.93
N ASP A 301 -16.03 1.85 2.53
CA ASP A 301 -15.99 3.26 2.08
C ASP A 301 -14.71 3.57 1.27
#